data_AF-A0A7S0KQN8-F1
#
_entry.id   AF-A0A7S0KQN8-F1
#
_cell.length_a   1.000
_cell.length_b   1.000
_cell.length_c   1.000
_cell.angle_alpha   90.00
_cell.angle_beta   90.00
_cell.angle_gamma   90.00
#
_symmetry.space_group_name_H-M   'P 1'
#
loop_
_entity.id
_entity.type
_entity.pdbx_description
1 polymer ?
#
loop_
_entity_poly.entity_id
_entity_poly.type
_entity_poly.pdbx_seq_one_letter_code
_entity_poly.pdbx_strand_id
1 'polypeptide(L)'
;MAMIAANPARAFGVTTPRACFKRATRARTTPRANLVDDFFDAVLPKPLTQARKSMEFFDGPGGMLAKVIPWNAKPTVEAPRVDVDGVVFDFSRMRGDEFAAKFSSLNDVVMGGRSDADVVLENGRAVMRGVTEDQFGGFASFKCRDFDRALDLSAYDGLSLTCAGDGLRYKVIAYDSDDSFNVAFHQTFECPIEMREVKVRFGDFVPVKRGRAVAKSDPEYRTFDGKRIVSLQFMLSKFDYGMENLNTNYKPGAFEFQLARVEAYKD
;
A
#
# COMPACT_ATOMS: atom_id res chain seq x y z
N MET A 1 -59.60 -44.21 49.04
CA MET A 1 -58.45 -44.68 49.84
C MET A 1 -57.44 -43.55 49.85
N ALA A 2 -57.59 -42.56 50.74
CA ALA A 2 -57.11 -42.54 52.14
C ALA A 2 -55.57 -42.64 52.15
N MET A 3 -54.80 -41.75 52.77
CA MET A 3 -55.01 -40.56 53.62
C MET A 3 -53.60 -39.95 53.86
N ILE A 4 -53.47 -38.98 54.78
CA ILE A 4 -52.22 -38.58 55.51
C ILE A 4 -51.36 -37.53 54.76
N ALA A 5 -50.86 -36.42 55.30
CA ALA A 5 -50.80 -35.75 56.62
C ALA A 5 -50.41 -34.26 56.39
N ALA A 6 -50.96 -33.30 57.12
CA ALA A 6 -50.44 -32.65 58.33
C ALA A 6 -49.26 -31.64 58.16
N ASN A 7 -49.56 -30.40 58.57
CA ASN A 7 -48.69 -29.26 58.93
C ASN A 7 -47.91 -29.57 60.26
N PRO A 8 -47.08 -28.71 60.91
CA PRO A 8 -46.47 -27.40 60.57
C PRO A 8 -44.99 -27.19 61.05
N ALA A 9 -44.48 -25.96 60.90
CA ALA A 9 -43.64 -25.20 61.86
C ALA A 9 -42.12 -24.96 61.60
N ARG A 10 -41.80 -23.66 61.52
CA ARG A 10 -40.62 -22.87 61.94
C ARG A 10 -39.35 -23.59 62.42
N ALA A 11 -38.19 -23.12 61.93
CA ALA A 11 -37.10 -22.62 62.77
C ALA A 11 -36.08 -21.78 61.98
N PHE A 12 -35.58 -20.73 62.64
CA PHE A 12 -34.54 -19.81 62.22
C PHE A 12 -33.17 -20.50 62.03
N GLY A 13 -32.42 -20.08 61.02
CA GLY A 13 -31.02 -20.43 60.84
C GLY A 13 -30.30 -19.32 60.07
N VAL A 14 -29.65 -18.42 60.81
CA VAL A 14 -28.75 -17.38 60.29
C VAL A 14 -27.54 -18.08 59.67
N THR A 15 -27.35 -17.94 58.36
CA THR A 15 -26.12 -18.33 57.66
C THR A 15 -25.70 -17.22 56.69
N THR A 16 -24.52 -16.66 56.94
CA THR A 16 -23.82 -15.67 56.11
C THR A 16 -23.35 -16.33 54.80
N PRO A 17 -23.66 -15.76 53.61
CA PRO A 17 -23.06 -16.26 52.38
C PRO A 17 -21.65 -15.68 52.17
N ARG A 18 -20.68 -16.60 52.07
CA ARG A 18 -19.30 -16.34 51.59
C ARG A 18 -19.33 -15.78 50.16
N ALA A 19 -18.63 -14.68 49.94
CA ALA A 19 -18.40 -14.11 48.62
C ALA A 19 -17.56 -15.07 47.75
N CYS A 20 -18.15 -15.52 46.64
CA CYS A 20 -17.48 -16.30 45.61
C CYS A 20 -16.76 -15.34 44.64
N PHE A 21 -15.44 -15.20 44.78
CA PHE A 21 -14.61 -14.46 43.82
C PHE A 21 -14.50 -15.26 42.51
N LYS A 22 -15.19 -14.81 41.46
CA LYS A 22 -14.95 -15.28 40.10
C LYS A 22 -13.61 -14.74 39.61
N ARG A 23 -12.68 -15.64 39.31
CA ARG A 23 -11.37 -15.36 38.69
C ARG A 23 -11.60 -14.77 37.30
N ALA A 24 -11.31 -13.49 37.12
CA ALA A 24 -11.28 -12.87 35.80
C ALA A 24 -10.10 -13.43 34.99
N THR A 25 -10.41 -14.07 33.86
CA THR A 25 -9.42 -14.46 32.86
C THR A 25 -8.76 -13.21 32.29
N ARG A 26 -7.45 -13.11 32.50
CA ARG A 26 -6.58 -12.01 32.05
C ARG A 26 -6.62 -11.95 30.51
N ALA A 27 -7.24 -10.91 29.97
CA ALA A 27 -7.16 -10.60 28.54
C ALA A 27 -5.69 -10.41 28.16
N ARG A 28 -5.28 -11.05 27.05
CA ARG A 28 -3.97 -10.86 26.43
C ARG A 28 -3.80 -9.37 26.13
N THR A 29 -2.82 -8.77 26.78
CA THR A 29 -2.36 -7.41 26.52
C THR A 29 -1.90 -7.31 25.07
N THR A 30 -2.67 -6.60 24.25
CA THR A 30 -2.23 -6.00 22.99
C THR A 30 -0.99 -5.14 23.28
N PRO A 31 0.05 -5.13 22.42
CA PRO A 31 1.20 -4.28 22.64
C PRO A 31 0.74 -2.82 22.71
N ARG A 32 1.31 -2.06 23.66
CA ARG A 32 1.04 -0.62 23.85
C ARG A 32 1.20 0.10 22.51
N ALA A 33 0.10 0.58 21.95
CA ALA A 33 0.13 1.69 21.01
C ALA A 33 0.85 2.86 21.69
N ASN A 34 1.77 3.51 20.96
CA ASN A 34 2.55 4.59 21.55
C ASN A 34 1.61 5.77 21.83
N LEU A 35 1.54 6.20 23.08
CA LEU A 35 0.72 7.32 23.56
C LEU A 35 0.90 8.61 22.73
N VAL A 36 2.07 8.75 22.10
CA VAL A 36 2.44 9.87 21.22
C VAL A 36 1.71 9.79 19.88
N ASP A 37 1.58 8.59 19.29
CA ASP A 37 0.88 8.38 18.03
C ASP A 37 -0.63 8.64 18.18
N ASP A 38 -1.21 8.17 19.29
CA ASP A 38 -2.63 8.39 19.61
C ASP A 38 -2.95 9.87 19.81
N PHE A 39 -2.02 10.65 20.39
CA PHE A 39 -2.19 12.09 20.56
C PHE A 39 -2.12 12.85 19.23
N PHE A 40 -1.15 12.55 18.37
CA PHE A 40 -1.04 13.21 17.06
C PHE A 40 -2.21 12.87 16.14
N ASP A 41 -2.68 11.62 16.16
CA ASP A 41 -3.86 11.20 15.39
C ASP A 41 -5.14 11.94 15.84
N ALA A 42 -5.23 12.36 17.10
CA ALA A 42 -6.35 13.12 17.64
C ALA A 42 -6.29 14.64 17.38
N VAL A 43 -5.09 15.19 17.13
CA VAL A 43 -4.87 16.65 17.02
C VAL A 43 -4.59 17.10 15.58
N LEU A 44 -4.03 16.24 14.73
CA LEU A 44 -3.70 16.59 13.36
C LEU A 44 -4.92 16.47 12.42
N PRO A 45 -5.09 17.40 11.47
CA PRO A 45 -6.00 17.22 10.35
C PRO A 45 -5.77 15.88 9.65
N LYS A 46 -6.85 15.17 9.28
CA LYS A 46 -6.79 13.87 8.58
C LYS A 46 -5.74 13.80 7.45
N PRO A 47 -5.59 14.83 6.59
CA PRO A 47 -4.60 14.81 5.52
C PRO A 47 -3.16 14.68 6.06
N LEU A 48 -2.83 15.42 7.13
CA LEU A 48 -1.51 15.34 7.77
C LEU A 48 -1.29 13.99 8.47
N THR A 49 -2.34 13.41 9.05
CA THR A 49 -2.29 12.08 9.66
C THR A 49 -2.04 10.99 8.62
N GLN A 50 -2.72 11.02 7.46
CA GLN A 50 -2.49 10.09 6.36
C GLN A 50 -1.07 10.24 5.78
N ALA A 51 -0.64 11.47 5.51
CA ALA A 51 0.72 11.74 5.03
C ALA A 51 1.77 11.21 6.01
N ARG A 52 1.59 11.43 7.32
CA ARG A 52 2.46 10.89 8.38
C ARG A 52 2.50 9.36 8.34
N LYS A 53 1.34 8.71 8.29
CA LYS A 53 1.23 7.24 8.27
C LYS A 53 1.91 6.63 7.04
N SER A 54 1.72 7.22 5.86
CA SER A 54 2.42 6.78 4.64
C SER A 54 3.93 7.00 4.77
N MET A 55 4.38 8.17 5.25
CA MET A 55 5.81 8.44 5.46
C MET A 55 6.44 7.48 6.47
N GLU A 56 5.78 7.23 7.60
CA GLU A 56 6.23 6.30 8.62
C GLU A 56 6.26 4.85 8.09
N PHE A 57 5.26 4.48 7.29
CA PHE A 57 5.26 3.19 6.62
C PHE A 57 6.48 3.03 5.72
N PHE A 58 6.77 3.98 4.82
CA PHE A 58 7.85 3.82 3.82
C PHE A 58 9.25 4.13 4.35
N ASP A 59 9.39 5.14 5.20
CA ASP A 59 10.69 5.65 5.66
C ASP A 59 11.01 5.27 7.13
N GLY A 60 10.05 4.70 7.86
CA GLY A 60 10.19 4.32 9.27
C GLY A 60 9.92 5.48 10.25
N PRO A 61 10.06 5.24 11.57
CA PRO A 61 9.85 6.25 12.60
C PRO A 61 10.75 7.48 12.38
N GLY A 62 10.15 8.67 12.26
CA GLY A 62 10.86 9.93 11.93
C GLY A 62 10.85 10.30 10.44
N GLY A 63 10.27 9.47 9.57
CA GLY A 63 10.12 9.76 8.14
C GLY A 63 11.45 10.00 7.43
N MET A 64 11.47 10.88 6.42
CA MET A 64 12.71 11.25 5.72
C MET A 64 13.82 11.80 6.63
N LEU A 65 13.50 12.36 7.81
CA LEU A 65 14.50 12.86 8.76
C LEU A 65 15.27 11.71 9.44
N ALA A 66 14.74 10.49 9.45
CA ALA A 66 15.44 9.31 9.94
C ALA A 66 16.73 9.02 9.15
N LYS A 67 16.83 9.46 7.88
CA LYS A 67 18.04 9.35 7.04
C LYS A 67 19.26 10.08 7.61
N VAL A 68 19.06 11.03 8.54
CA VAL A 68 20.15 11.77 9.21
C VAL A 68 20.77 10.94 10.35
N ILE A 69 20.11 9.87 10.78
CA ILE A 69 20.56 8.99 11.86
C ILE A 69 21.17 7.74 11.22
N PRO A 70 22.50 7.50 11.33
CA PRO A 70 23.21 6.43 10.61
C PRO A 70 22.72 4.99 10.91
N TRP A 71 21.95 4.81 11.98
CA TRP A 71 21.57 3.51 12.52
C TRP A 71 20.11 3.12 12.22
N ASN A 72 19.31 4.03 11.66
CA ASN A 72 17.93 3.75 11.25
C ASN A 72 17.91 3.39 9.76
N ALA A 73 18.05 2.10 9.46
CA ALA A 73 17.85 1.59 8.11
C ALA A 73 16.37 1.71 7.72
N LYS A 74 16.11 2.08 6.46
CA LYS A 74 14.76 2.13 5.90
C LYS A 74 14.12 0.75 6.02
N PRO A 75 12.86 0.64 6.49
CA PRO A 75 12.21 -0.65 6.62
C PRO A 75 11.92 -1.26 5.24
N THR A 76 12.44 -2.46 5.00
CA THR A 76 12.32 -3.20 3.73
C THR A 76 11.45 -4.46 3.86
N VAL A 77 11.09 -5.09 2.74
CA VAL A 77 10.54 -6.45 2.67
C VAL A 77 11.42 -7.36 1.83
N GLU A 78 11.36 -8.68 2.06
CA GLU A 78 12.04 -9.65 1.20
C GLU A 78 11.63 -9.45 -0.26
N ALA A 79 12.60 -9.22 -1.14
CA ALA A 79 12.33 -9.10 -2.57
C ALA A 79 11.74 -10.40 -3.11
N PRO A 80 10.81 -10.33 -4.09
CA PRO A 80 10.27 -11.51 -4.74
C PRO A 80 11.37 -12.44 -5.28
N ARG A 81 11.14 -13.75 -5.20
CA ARG A 81 11.97 -14.73 -5.89
C ARG A 81 11.28 -15.03 -7.21
N VAL A 82 11.82 -14.47 -8.28
CA VAL A 82 11.29 -14.64 -9.63
C VAL A 82 12.02 -15.82 -10.26
N ASP A 83 11.28 -16.89 -10.51
CA ASP A 83 11.75 -18.11 -11.16
C ASP A 83 11.19 -18.20 -12.60
N VAL A 84 11.13 -19.41 -13.17
CA VAL A 84 10.69 -19.65 -14.55
C VAL A 84 9.29 -19.08 -14.82
N ASP A 85 8.42 -19.04 -13.82
CA ASP A 85 7.04 -18.56 -13.97
C ASP A 85 6.95 -17.02 -13.94
N GLY A 86 8.06 -16.30 -13.73
CA GLY A 86 8.12 -14.84 -13.83
C GLY A 86 7.37 -14.10 -12.71
N VAL A 87 6.82 -14.78 -11.71
CA VAL A 87 5.89 -14.16 -10.74
C VAL A 87 6.59 -13.18 -9.82
N VAL A 88 6.22 -11.90 -9.92
CA VAL A 88 6.68 -10.85 -8.99
C VAL A 88 5.70 -10.71 -7.84
N PHE A 89 4.41 -10.60 -8.13
CA PHE A 89 3.33 -10.55 -7.14
C PHE A 89 2.14 -11.40 -7.59
N ASP A 90 1.65 -12.27 -6.70
CA ASP A 90 0.39 -12.99 -6.85
C ASP A 90 -0.49 -12.69 -5.63
N PHE A 91 -1.42 -11.75 -5.81
CA PHE A 91 -2.28 -11.29 -4.72
C PHE A 91 -3.27 -12.36 -4.26
N SER A 92 -3.53 -13.39 -5.07
CA SER A 92 -4.38 -14.52 -4.67
C SER A 92 -3.73 -15.43 -3.63
N ARG A 93 -2.39 -15.37 -3.50
CA ARG A 93 -1.60 -16.15 -2.55
C ARG A 93 -1.22 -15.37 -1.29
N MET A 94 -1.44 -14.06 -1.27
CA MET A 94 -1.10 -13.22 -0.12
C MET A 94 -2.17 -13.31 0.96
N ARG A 95 -1.73 -13.21 2.22
CA ARG A 95 -2.63 -12.95 3.34
C ARG A 95 -2.81 -11.46 3.57
N GLY A 96 -3.91 -11.06 4.20
CA GLY A 96 -4.21 -9.64 4.46
C GLY A 96 -3.14 -8.92 5.29
N ASP A 97 -2.55 -9.58 6.28
CA ASP A 97 -1.47 -9.01 7.10
C ASP A 97 -0.13 -8.92 6.36
N GLU A 98 0.17 -9.91 5.50
CA GLU A 98 1.30 -9.85 4.59
C GLU A 98 1.16 -8.69 3.60
N PHE A 99 -0.03 -8.54 3.01
CA PHE A 99 -0.33 -7.45 2.10
C PHE A 99 -0.15 -6.09 2.80
N ALA A 100 -0.72 -5.92 3.99
CA ALA A 100 -0.62 -4.68 4.77
C ALA A 100 0.83 -4.37 5.21
N ALA A 101 1.72 -5.36 5.33
CA ALA A 101 3.14 -5.13 5.60
C ALA A 101 3.94 -4.70 4.36
N LYS A 102 3.47 -5.11 3.17
CA LYS A 102 4.15 -4.91 1.89
C LYS A 102 3.64 -3.72 1.10
N PHE A 103 2.37 -3.34 1.20
CA PHE A 103 1.75 -2.31 0.35
C PHE A 103 1.03 -1.26 1.18
N SER A 104 1.10 -0.01 0.73
CA SER A 104 0.36 1.10 1.33
C SER A 104 0.02 2.16 0.29
N SER A 105 -1.03 2.94 0.56
CA SER A 105 -1.42 4.08 -0.28
C SER A 105 -0.39 5.20 -0.19
N LEU A 106 -0.19 5.89 -1.31
CA LEU A 106 0.68 7.05 -1.44
C LEU A 106 -0.05 8.09 -2.30
N ASN A 107 -0.70 9.05 -1.64
CA ASN A 107 -1.55 10.05 -2.29
C ASN A 107 -0.90 11.44 -2.31
N ASP A 108 -1.46 12.35 -3.12
CA ASP A 108 -0.95 13.72 -3.28
C ASP A 108 -1.10 14.63 -2.05
N VAL A 109 -1.74 14.14 -0.99
CA VAL A 109 -1.89 14.82 0.29
C VAL A 109 -0.56 15.29 0.88
N VAL A 110 0.53 14.53 0.66
CA VAL A 110 1.89 14.92 1.07
C VAL A 110 2.32 16.25 0.44
N MET A 111 1.79 16.58 -0.74
CA MET A 111 2.07 17.80 -1.49
C MET A 111 0.98 18.87 -1.32
N GLY A 112 0.03 18.68 -0.40
CA GLY A 112 -1.12 19.57 -0.19
C GLY A 112 -2.31 19.30 -1.11
N GLY A 113 -2.27 18.19 -1.86
CA GLY A 113 -3.40 17.70 -2.64
C GLY A 113 -4.53 17.15 -1.76
N ARG A 114 -5.63 16.79 -2.41
CA ARG A 114 -6.86 16.31 -1.76
C ARG A 114 -7.34 14.96 -2.29
N SER A 115 -6.52 14.28 -3.09
CA SER A 115 -6.82 12.94 -3.53
C SER A 115 -6.72 11.99 -2.34
N ASP A 116 -7.74 11.16 -2.14
CA ASP A 116 -7.83 10.23 -1.02
C ASP A 116 -8.23 8.86 -1.55
N ALA A 117 -7.32 7.90 -1.41
CA ALA A 117 -7.52 6.53 -1.84
C ALA A 117 -6.79 5.57 -0.92
N ASP A 118 -7.40 4.41 -0.75
CA ASP A 118 -6.82 3.30 0.00
C ASP A 118 -6.64 2.10 -0.90
N VAL A 119 -5.75 1.21 -0.47
CA VAL A 119 -5.55 -0.09 -1.10
C VAL A 119 -5.81 -1.20 -0.09
N VAL A 120 -6.58 -2.20 -0.50
CA VAL A 120 -6.90 -3.37 0.31
C VAL A 120 -6.68 -4.65 -0.49
N LEU A 121 -6.43 -5.75 0.22
CA LEU A 121 -6.48 -7.08 -0.39
C LEU A 121 -7.92 -7.60 -0.33
N GLU A 122 -8.54 -7.81 -1.48
CA GLU A 122 -9.91 -8.30 -1.60
C GLU A 122 -10.01 -9.34 -2.72
N ASN A 123 -10.62 -10.50 -2.44
CA ASN A 123 -10.86 -11.56 -3.42
C ASN A 123 -9.60 -11.95 -4.24
N GLY A 124 -8.43 -11.96 -3.58
CA GLY A 124 -7.15 -12.28 -4.21
C GLY A 124 -6.58 -11.20 -5.12
N ARG A 125 -6.96 -9.93 -4.91
CA ARG A 125 -6.53 -8.78 -5.71
C ARG A 125 -6.15 -7.62 -4.81
N ALA A 126 -5.14 -6.85 -5.21
CA ALA A 126 -4.91 -5.52 -4.67
C ALA A 126 -5.94 -4.58 -5.30
N VAL A 127 -6.83 -4.03 -4.47
CA VAL A 127 -7.93 -3.17 -4.90
C VAL A 127 -7.68 -1.77 -4.36
N MET A 128 -7.37 -0.85 -5.26
CA MET A 128 -7.22 0.58 -4.97
C MET A 128 -8.50 1.31 -5.36
N ARG A 129 -9.11 2.02 -4.41
CA ARG A 129 -10.34 2.81 -4.63
C ARG A 129 -10.26 4.11 -3.85
N GLY A 130 -10.87 5.15 -4.40
CA GLY A 130 -10.89 6.44 -3.76
C GLY A 130 -11.41 7.53 -4.67
N VAL A 131 -11.07 8.77 -4.34
CA VAL A 131 -11.39 9.96 -5.12
C VAL A 131 -10.10 10.68 -5.45
N THR A 132 -9.91 11.03 -6.73
CA THR A 132 -8.82 11.91 -7.16
C THR A 132 -9.34 13.34 -7.33
N GLU A 133 -8.53 14.31 -6.92
CA GLU A 133 -8.82 15.74 -7.05
C GLU A 133 -7.68 16.43 -7.77
N ASP A 134 -7.96 17.28 -8.75
CA ASP A 134 -6.92 17.87 -9.62
C ASP A 134 -6.40 19.24 -9.17
N GLN A 135 -6.86 19.71 -8.01
CA GLN A 135 -6.35 20.92 -7.36
C GLN A 135 -5.13 20.58 -6.50
N PHE A 136 -4.00 21.23 -6.78
CA PHE A 136 -2.73 21.07 -6.06
C PHE A 136 -2.11 19.66 -6.15
N GLY A 137 -2.31 18.97 -7.27
CA GLY A 137 -1.77 17.63 -7.50
C GLY A 137 -2.57 16.88 -8.55
N GLY A 138 -3.35 15.90 -8.09
CA GLY A 138 -4.12 14.99 -8.93
C GLY A 138 -3.45 13.65 -9.08
N PHE A 139 -3.11 12.99 -7.97
CA PHE A 139 -2.76 11.57 -8.03
C PHE A 139 -3.17 10.78 -6.79
N ALA A 140 -3.52 9.53 -7.05
CA ALA A 140 -3.74 8.50 -6.04
C ALA A 140 -3.00 7.24 -6.47
N SER A 141 -2.38 6.54 -5.52
CA SER A 141 -1.55 5.38 -5.85
C SER A 141 -1.39 4.44 -4.67
N PHE A 142 -0.87 3.25 -4.95
CA PHE A 142 -0.26 2.41 -3.92
C PHE A 142 1.12 1.96 -4.37
N LYS A 143 2.01 1.82 -3.39
CA LYS A 143 3.42 1.48 -3.58
C LYS A 143 3.77 0.28 -2.70
N CYS A 144 4.59 -0.64 -3.22
CA CYS A 144 5.19 -1.67 -2.38
C CYS A 144 6.36 -1.08 -1.57
N ARG A 145 6.53 -1.54 -0.35
CA ARG A 145 7.73 -1.28 0.45
C ARG A 145 8.97 -1.64 -0.34
N ASP A 146 10.05 -0.89 -0.12
CA ASP A 146 11.32 -1.16 -0.78
C ASP A 146 11.81 -2.57 -0.44
N PHE A 147 12.43 -3.22 -1.41
CA PHE A 147 12.96 -4.56 -1.27
C PHE A 147 14.29 -4.57 -0.51
N ASP A 148 14.54 -5.64 0.23
CA ASP A 148 15.80 -5.88 0.96
C ASP A 148 17.02 -6.08 0.04
N ARG A 149 16.76 -6.47 -1.21
CA ARG A 149 17.71 -6.54 -2.31
C ARG A 149 17.03 -6.05 -3.58
N ALA A 150 17.80 -5.48 -4.50
CA ALA A 150 17.25 -5.17 -5.81
C ALA A 150 16.84 -6.45 -6.54
N LEU A 151 15.63 -6.45 -7.08
CA LEU A 151 15.13 -7.46 -7.98
C LEU A 151 15.75 -7.22 -9.36
N ASP A 152 16.37 -8.26 -9.92
CA ASP A 152 16.95 -8.26 -11.27
C ASP A 152 16.04 -9.04 -12.21
N LEU A 153 15.41 -8.31 -13.14
CA LEU A 153 14.57 -8.84 -14.20
C LEU A 153 15.19 -8.61 -15.59
N SER A 154 16.49 -8.38 -15.69
CA SER A 154 17.18 -8.11 -16.96
C SER A 154 17.12 -9.26 -17.98
N ALA A 155 16.70 -10.45 -17.55
CA ALA A 155 16.46 -11.60 -18.42
C ALA A 155 15.11 -11.53 -19.18
N TYR A 156 14.25 -10.58 -18.84
CA TYR A 156 12.87 -10.37 -19.31
C TYR A 156 12.74 -9.04 -20.06
N ASP A 157 11.69 -8.90 -20.86
CA ASP A 157 11.44 -7.70 -21.68
C ASP A 157 10.56 -6.67 -20.97
N GLY A 158 9.81 -7.08 -19.94
CA GLY A 158 8.91 -6.20 -19.21
C GLY A 158 8.07 -6.89 -18.14
N LEU A 159 7.03 -6.18 -17.69
CA LEU A 159 6.03 -6.68 -16.75
C LEU A 159 4.67 -6.89 -17.43
N SER A 160 4.05 -8.02 -17.17
CA SER A 160 2.66 -8.34 -17.44
C SER A 160 1.84 -8.05 -16.18
N LEU A 161 0.77 -7.28 -16.34
CA LEU A 161 -0.17 -6.92 -15.30
C LEU A 161 -1.49 -7.59 -15.61
N THR A 162 -1.96 -8.47 -14.73
CA THR A 162 -3.36 -8.94 -14.78
C THR A 162 -4.21 -7.99 -13.95
N CYS A 163 -4.90 -7.07 -14.62
CA CYS A 163 -5.64 -5.98 -13.97
C CYS A 163 -7.02 -5.72 -14.61
N ALA A 164 -7.85 -4.99 -13.87
CA ALA A 164 -9.12 -4.43 -14.33
C ALA A 164 -9.40 -3.12 -13.59
N GLY A 165 -10.29 -2.30 -14.13
CA GLY A 165 -10.73 -1.09 -13.46
C GLY A 165 -11.77 -0.33 -14.26
N ASP A 166 -11.65 0.99 -14.22
CA ASP A 166 -12.58 1.98 -14.75
C ASP A 166 -12.30 2.43 -16.19
N GLY A 167 -11.37 1.76 -16.88
CA GLY A 167 -10.99 2.16 -18.24
C GLY A 167 -10.09 3.39 -18.30
N LEU A 168 -9.63 3.93 -17.15
CA LEU A 168 -8.72 5.07 -17.11
C LEU A 168 -7.28 4.63 -17.43
N ARG A 169 -6.44 5.61 -17.76
CA ARG A 169 -5.00 5.41 -17.95
C ARG A 169 -4.29 5.52 -16.60
N TYR A 170 -3.58 4.45 -16.25
CA TYR A 170 -2.73 4.36 -15.07
C TYR A 170 -1.26 4.37 -15.49
N LYS A 171 -0.36 4.37 -14.52
CA LYS A 171 1.06 4.14 -14.75
C LYS A 171 1.65 3.16 -13.74
N VAL A 172 2.63 2.40 -14.22
CA VAL A 172 3.60 1.70 -13.37
C VAL A 172 4.79 2.62 -13.17
N ILE A 173 5.23 2.73 -11.91
CA ILE A 173 6.46 3.41 -11.55
C ILE A 173 7.42 2.38 -10.95
N ALA A 174 8.57 2.22 -11.59
CA ALA A 174 9.66 1.41 -11.09
C ALA A 174 10.75 2.30 -10.49
N TYR A 175 11.16 1.95 -9.27
CA TYR A 175 12.28 2.58 -8.57
C TYR A 175 13.47 1.65 -8.64
N ASP A 176 14.66 2.18 -8.92
CA ASP A 176 15.92 1.42 -8.90
C ASP A 176 16.89 1.88 -7.80
N SER A 177 16.49 2.89 -7.03
CA SER A 177 17.17 3.35 -5.83
C SER A 177 16.18 3.58 -4.70
N ASP A 178 16.64 3.42 -3.46
CA ASP A 178 15.88 3.66 -2.23
C ASP A 178 15.79 5.17 -1.87
N ASP A 179 16.44 6.02 -2.67
CA ASP A 179 16.32 7.46 -2.58
C ASP A 179 15.10 7.99 -3.36
N SER A 180 14.06 8.38 -2.63
CA SER A 180 12.84 8.98 -3.16
C SER A 180 13.04 10.27 -3.97
N PHE A 181 14.21 10.92 -3.89
CA PHE A 181 14.54 12.10 -4.70
C PHE A 181 15.24 11.79 -6.02
N ASN A 182 15.62 10.53 -6.24
CA ASN A 182 16.28 10.09 -7.45
C ASN A 182 15.29 9.95 -8.62
N VAL A 183 15.81 9.65 -9.80
CA VAL A 183 15.03 9.29 -10.99
C VAL A 183 14.19 8.04 -10.68
N ALA A 184 12.91 8.09 -11.04
CA ALA A 184 12.03 6.94 -11.12
C ALA A 184 11.61 6.70 -12.58
N PHE A 185 11.23 5.48 -12.91
CA PHE A 185 10.90 5.08 -14.27
C PHE A 185 9.41 4.88 -14.40
N HIS A 186 8.78 5.60 -15.33
CA HIS A 186 7.34 5.60 -15.49
C HIS A 186 6.96 4.96 -16.83
N GLN A 187 5.92 4.13 -16.86
CA GLN A 187 5.25 3.71 -18.09
C GLN A 187 3.74 3.75 -17.88
N THR A 188 3.02 4.43 -18.78
CA THR A 188 1.54 4.46 -18.76
C THR A 188 0.94 3.24 -19.46
N PHE A 189 -0.27 2.87 -19.05
CA PHE A 189 -1.06 1.83 -19.69
C PHE A 189 -2.56 2.13 -19.55
N GLU A 190 -3.36 1.69 -20.53
CA GLU A 190 -4.82 1.74 -20.43
C GLU A 190 -5.31 0.56 -19.59
N CYS A 191 -5.98 0.82 -18.48
CA CYS A 191 -6.52 -0.24 -17.63
C CYS A 191 -7.78 -0.83 -18.31
N PRO A 192 -7.87 -2.15 -18.50
CA PRO A 192 -9.04 -2.76 -19.11
C PRO A 192 -10.24 -2.73 -18.13
N ILE A 193 -11.45 -2.69 -18.67
CA ILE A 193 -12.67 -2.75 -17.84
C ILE A 193 -12.87 -4.15 -17.25
N GLU A 194 -12.55 -5.18 -18.04
CA GLU A 194 -12.57 -6.57 -17.62
C GLU A 194 -11.16 -7.05 -17.25
N MET A 195 -11.09 -8.08 -16.40
CA MET A 195 -9.81 -8.63 -15.96
C MET A 195 -9.04 -9.23 -17.13
N ARG A 196 -7.94 -8.59 -17.51
CA ARG A 196 -7.12 -8.94 -18.66
C ARG A 196 -5.65 -8.64 -18.39
N GLU A 197 -4.81 -9.22 -19.23
CA GLU A 197 -3.39 -8.94 -19.26
C GLU A 197 -3.09 -7.62 -19.99
N VAL A 198 -2.22 -6.80 -19.40
CA VAL A 198 -1.60 -5.63 -20.03
C VAL A 198 -0.09 -5.70 -19.85
N LYS A 199 0.67 -5.56 -20.93
CA LYS A 199 2.14 -5.60 -20.93
C LYS A 199 2.74 -4.20 -20.93
N VAL A 200 3.73 -3.97 -20.07
CA VAL A 200 4.59 -2.78 -20.03
C VAL A 200 6.03 -3.21 -20.26
N ARG A 201 6.70 -2.68 -21.29
CA ARG A 201 8.06 -3.06 -21.71
C ARG A 201 9.11 -2.19 -21.03
N PHE A 202 10.17 -2.78 -20.49
CA PHE A 202 11.22 -2.00 -19.78
C PHE A 202 11.82 -0.89 -20.64
N GLY A 203 12.07 -1.15 -21.92
CA GLY A 203 12.62 -0.15 -22.86
C GLY A 203 11.71 1.05 -23.14
N ASP A 204 10.42 0.96 -22.81
CA ASP A 204 9.44 2.03 -23.03
C ASP A 204 9.24 2.91 -21.77
N PHE A 205 9.90 2.60 -20.65
CA PHE A 205 9.83 3.41 -19.45
C PHE A 205 10.59 4.73 -19.63
N VAL A 206 9.95 5.82 -19.20
CA VAL A 206 10.49 7.18 -19.25
C VAL A 206 11.10 7.54 -17.88
N PRO A 207 12.37 7.99 -17.82
CA PRO A 207 12.95 8.51 -16.59
C PRO A 207 12.27 9.82 -16.19
N VAL A 208 11.83 9.91 -14.95
CA VAL A 208 11.15 11.07 -14.36
C VAL A 208 11.82 11.42 -13.04
N LYS A 209 12.17 12.69 -12.87
CA LYS A 209 12.72 13.23 -11.61
C LYS A 209 11.88 14.41 -11.16
N ARG A 210 11.36 14.34 -9.92
CA ARG A 210 10.59 15.42 -9.26
C ARG A 210 9.46 15.98 -10.15
N GLY A 211 8.73 15.09 -10.81
CA GLY A 211 7.61 15.47 -11.68
C GLY A 211 8.04 16.08 -13.01
N ARG A 212 9.27 15.85 -13.48
CA ARG A 212 9.72 16.25 -14.82
C ARG A 212 10.34 15.08 -15.55
N ALA A 213 10.02 14.89 -16.82
CA ALA A 213 10.72 13.93 -17.65
C ALA A 213 12.19 14.35 -17.78
N VAL A 214 13.10 13.40 -17.61
CA VAL A 214 14.53 13.68 -17.73
C VAL A 214 14.86 13.75 -19.23
N ALA A 215 15.35 14.90 -19.68
CA ALA A 215 15.69 15.10 -21.09
C ALA A 215 16.92 14.26 -21.47
N LYS A 216 17.01 13.79 -22.72
CA LYS A 216 18.15 12.99 -23.21
C LYS A 216 19.52 13.67 -23.07
N SER A 217 19.54 15.00 -23.00
CA SER A 217 20.74 15.81 -22.81
C SER A 217 21.14 15.98 -21.34
N ASP A 218 20.27 15.60 -20.40
CA ASP A 218 20.50 15.72 -18.97
C ASP A 218 21.48 14.63 -18.49
N PRO A 219 22.49 14.94 -17.66
CA PRO A 219 23.42 13.95 -17.12
C PRO A 219 22.75 12.81 -16.33
N GLU A 220 21.54 13.00 -15.82
CA GLU A 220 20.78 11.99 -15.09
C GLU A 220 19.95 11.09 -16.00
N TYR A 221 19.93 11.36 -17.32
CA TYR A 221 19.20 10.54 -18.27
C TYR A 221 19.80 9.14 -18.38
N ARG A 222 18.93 8.14 -18.25
CA ARG A 222 19.27 6.73 -18.46
C ARG A 222 18.02 5.94 -18.81
N THR A 223 18.22 4.82 -19.48
CA THR A 223 17.16 3.87 -19.82
C THR A 223 16.92 2.89 -18.68
N PHE A 224 15.77 2.22 -18.72
CA PHE A 224 15.40 1.17 -17.79
C PHE A 224 15.43 -0.18 -18.49
N ASP A 225 16.11 -1.15 -17.90
CA ASP A 225 16.33 -2.49 -18.45
C ASP A 225 15.88 -3.61 -17.49
N GLY A 226 15.17 -3.25 -16.41
CA GLY A 226 14.73 -4.20 -15.39
C GLY A 226 15.83 -4.79 -14.51
N LYS A 227 17.11 -4.44 -14.71
CA LYS A 227 18.25 -5.01 -13.97
C LYS A 227 18.23 -4.70 -12.48
N ARG A 228 17.60 -3.58 -12.12
CA ARG A 228 17.57 -3.09 -10.74
C ARG A 228 16.20 -2.51 -10.44
N ILE A 229 15.41 -3.26 -9.67
CA ILE A 229 14.10 -2.81 -9.18
C ILE A 229 14.11 -2.93 -7.66
N VAL A 230 13.95 -1.80 -6.96
CA VAL A 230 13.86 -1.77 -5.50
C VAL A 230 12.42 -1.62 -5.02
N SER A 231 11.51 -1.09 -5.85
CA SER A 231 10.10 -0.95 -5.53
C SER A 231 9.26 -0.70 -6.79
N LEU A 232 7.98 -1.03 -6.69
CA LEU A 232 6.96 -0.80 -7.71
C LEU A 232 5.78 -0.02 -7.12
N GLN A 233 5.20 0.86 -7.94
CA GLN A 233 4.02 1.65 -7.61
C GLN A 233 3.05 1.69 -8.79
N PHE A 234 1.76 1.73 -8.49
CA PHE A 234 0.68 1.81 -9.46
C PHE A 234 -0.15 3.07 -9.17
N MET A 235 -0.29 3.95 -10.15
CA MET A 235 -0.80 5.31 -9.92
C MET A 235 -1.81 5.72 -10.98
N LEU A 236 -2.93 6.29 -10.53
CA LEU A 236 -3.76 7.18 -11.33
C LEU A 236 -3.26 8.60 -11.12
N SER A 237 -3.04 9.34 -12.21
CA SER A 237 -2.58 10.72 -12.13
C SER A 237 -3.10 11.57 -13.27
N LYS A 238 -3.29 12.86 -12.99
CA LYS A 238 -3.55 13.95 -13.94
C LYS A 238 -2.54 14.04 -15.08
N PHE A 239 -1.31 13.60 -14.85
CA PHE A 239 -0.24 13.67 -15.83
C PHE A 239 0.25 12.28 -16.25
N ASP A 240 0.82 12.16 -17.44
CA ASP A 240 1.40 10.89 -17.94
C ASP A 240 2.86 10.73 -17.48
N TYR A 241 3.76 11.58 -18.00
CA TYR A 241 5.19 11.56 -17.73
C TYR A 241 5.67 12.94 -17.26
N GLY A 242 5.98 13.07 -15.97
CA GLY A 242 6.18 14.38 -15.36
C GLY A 242 4.91 15.24 -15.40
N MET A 243 5.02 16.55 -15.17
CA MET A 243 3.91 17.51 -15.13
C MET A 243 3.66 18.22 -16.47
N GLU A 244 4.41 17.86 -17.51
CA GLU A 244 4.38 18.54 -18.82
C GLU A 244 3.28 17.99 -19.72
N ASN A 245 2.96 16.70 -19.60
CA ASN A 245 1.96 16.02 -20.42
C ASN A 245 0.77 15.59 -19.57
N LEU A 246 -0.42 16.05 -19.94
CA LEU A 246 -1.67 15.63 -19.31
C LEU A 246 -2.01 14.20 -19.71
N ASN A 247 -2.48 13.43 -18.74
CA ASN A 247 -3.18 12.18 -18.99
C ASN A 247 -4.56 12.51 -19.55
N THR A 248 -4.72 12.34 -20.86
CA THR A 248 -5.98 12.69 -21.56
C THR A 248 -7.16 11.81 -21.17
N ASN A 249 -6.90 10.66 -20.53
CA ASN A 249 -7.92 9.76 -20.01
C ASN A 249 -8.15 9.94 -18.50
N TYR A 250 -7.49 10.91 -17.85
CA TYR A 250 -7.73 11.21 -16.44
C TYR A 250 -9.03 12.00 -16.25
N LYS A 251 -9.78 11.65 -15.20
CA LYS A 251 -10.97 12.38 -14.75
C LYS A 251 -10.94 12.48 -13.23
N PRO A 252 -11.02 13.69 -12.65
CA PRO A 252 -11.24 13.84 -11.22
C PRO A 252 -12.52 13.13 -10.79
N GLY A 253 -12.55 12.60 -9.57
CA GLY A 253 -13.68 11.88 -9.02
C GLY A 253 -13.33 10.45 -8.58
N ALA A 254 -14.39 9.68 -8.36
CA ALA A 254 -14.29 8.30 -7.91
C ALA A 254 -13.63 7.41 -8.96
N PHE A 255 -12.74 6.53 -8.52
CA PHE A 255 -12.01 5.62 -9.39
C PHE A 255 -11.82 4.26 -8.71
N GLU A 256 -11.57 3.22 -9.50
CA GLU A 256 -11.27 1.89 -9.02
C GLU A 256 -10.28 1.17 -9.93
N PHE A 257 -9.25 0.60 -9.30
CA PHE A 257 -8.24 -0.22 -9.95
C PHE A 257 -8.03 -1.52 -9.16
N GLN A 258 -8.02 -2.64 -9.87
CA GLN A 258 -7.79 -3.97 -9.32
C GLN A 258 -6.59 -4.61 -10.03
N LEU A 259 -5.66 -5.12 -9.23
CA LEU A 259 -4.48 -5.83 -9.72
C LEU A 259 -4.46 -7.23 -9.10
N ALA A 260 -4.56 -8.25 -9.95
CA ALA A 260 -4.55 -9.65 -9.51
C ALA A 260 -3.13 -10.24 -9.49
N ARG A 261 -2.30 -9.86 -10.47
CA ARG A 261 -0.95 -10.44 -10.62
C ARG A 261 0.00 -9.49 -11.34
N VAL A 262 1.28 -9.58 -11.00
CA VAL A 262 2.40 -8.94 -11.70
C VAL A 262 3.42 -10.04 -12.02
N GLU A 263 3.75 -10.16 -13.30
CA GLU A 263 4.66 -11.19 -13.81
C GLU A 263 5.71 -10.53 -14.71
N ALA A 264 6.94 -11.02 -14.70
CA ALA A 264 7.93 -10.69 -15.72
C ALA A 264 7.67 -11.57 -16.95
N TYR A 265 7.67 -10.98 -18.14
CA TYR A 265 7.48 -11.72 -19.39
C TYR A 265 8.68 -11.56 -20.32
N LYS A 266 8.84 -12.54 -21.20
CA LYS A 266 9.85 -12.55 -22.25
C LYS A 266 9.17 -12.90 -23.56
N ASP A 267 9.29 -12.04 -24.56
CA ASP A 267 8.67 -12.18 -25.89
C ASP A 267 9.70 -12.45 -26.99
#